data_AF-A0A177KE43-F1
#
_entry.id   AF-A0A177KE43-F1
#
_cell.length_a   1.000
_cell.length_b   1.000
_cell.length_c   1.000
_cell.angle_alpha   90.00
_cell.angle_beta   90.00
_cell.angle_gamma   90.00
#
_symmetry.space_group_name_H-M   'P 1'
#
loop_
_entity.id
_entity.type
_entity.pdbx_description
1 polymer ?
#
loop_
_entity_poly.entity_id
_entity_poly.type
_entity_poly.pdbx_seq_one_letter_code
_entity_poly.pdbx_strand_id
1 'polypeptide(L)' 'MNTVVGDWKAWSWGERAGVIVLAASVILLVWAAFQYGAGHDVAFFALFGALVAGITGLGVHVASREARFRRRAPSHER' A
#
# COMPACT_ATOMS: atom_id res chain seq x y z
N MET A 1 12.57 0.15 23.34
CA MET A 1 12.08 -0.29 22.02
C MET A 1 10.67 0.26 21.79
N ASN A 2 10.55 1.48 21.24
CA ASN A 2 9.26 2.15 20.94
C ASN A 2 9.30 2.82 19.54
N THR A 3 9.96 2.20 18.56
CA THR A 3 10.28 2.87 17.28
C THR A 3 9.20 2.72 16.20
N VAL A 4 8.25 1.80 16.34
CA VAL A 4 7.27 1.52 15.26
C VAL A 4 6.10 2.52 15.25
N VAL A 5 5.70 3.06 16.41
CA VAL A 5 4.53 3.95 16.51
C VAL A 5 4.89 5.42 16.25
N GLY A 6 6.14 5.82 16.52
CA GLY A 6 6.61 7.21 16.32
C GLY A 6 6.76 7.62 14.85
N ASP A 7 7.00 6.66 13.95
CA ASP A 7 7.43 6.94 12.57
C ASP A 7 6.25 7.22 11.61
N TRP A 8 5.04 6.79 11.97
CA TRP A 8 3.82 7.06 11.19
C TRP A 8 3.52 8.55 11.07
N LYS A 9 3.94 9.36 12.04
CA LYS A 9 3.74 10.83 12.03
C LYS A 9 4.69 11.52 11.04
N ALA A 10 5.80 10.88 10.70
CA ALA A 10 6.76 11.38 9.71
C ALA A 10 6.35 11.09 8.26
N TRP A 11 5.36 10.21 8.06
CA TRP A 11 4.87 9.80 6.75
C TRP A 11 3.93 10.82 6.14
N SER A 12 4.03 11.00 4.82
CA SER A 12 3.07 11.77 4.06
C SER A 12 1.70 11.08 4.06
N TRP A 13 0.64 11.86 3.81
CA TRP A 13 -0.71 11.32 3.69
C TRP A 13 -0.82 10.23 2.61
N GLY A 14 -0.10 10.38 1.49
CA GLY A 14 -0.07 9.38 0.43
C GLY A 14 0.63 8.08 0.81
N GLU A 15 1.69 8.13 1.64
CA GLU A 15 2.32 6.92 2.19
C GLU A 15 1.36 6.13 3.09
N ARG A 16 0.61 6.84 3.94
CA ARG A 16 -0.39 6.22 4.82
C ARG A 16 -1.54 5.60 4.03
N ALA A 17 -2.11 6.35 3.10
CA ALA A 17 -3.20 5.85 2.26
C ALA A 17 -2.74 4.62 1.45
N GLY A 18 -1.55 4.71 0.82
CA GLY A 18 -0.99 3.61 0.04
C GLY A 18 -0.76 2.33 0.85
N VAL A 19 -0.21 2.43 2.08
CA VAL A 19 0.01 1.25 2.93
C VAL A 19 -1.29 0.63 3.42
N ILE A 20 -2.31 1.46 3.73
CA ILE A 20 -3.62 0.96 4.17
C ILE A 20 -4.30 0.19 3.04
N VAL A 21 -4.31 0.77 1.84
CA VAL A 21 -4.87 0.12 0.64
C VAL A 21 -4.12 -1.18 0.36
N LEU A 22 -2.79 -1.18 0.42
CA LEU A 22 -1.98 -2.38 0.23
C LEU A 22 -2.33 -3.46 1.26
N ALA A 23 -2.39 -3.12 2.55
CA ALA A 23 -2.71 -4.07 3.60
C ALA A 23 -4.11 -4.67 3.44
N ALA A 24 -5.12 -3.84 3.17
CA ALA A 24 -6.47 -4.30 2.90
C ALA A 24 -6.53 -5.22 1.66
N SER A 25 -5.78 -4.88 0.62
CA SER A 25 -5.70 -5.67 -0.61
C SER A 25 -5.08 -7.04 -0.39
N VAL A 26 -4.05 -7.16 0.45
CA VAL A 26 -3.44 -8.45 0.80
C VAL A 26 -4.44 -9.35 1.54
N ILE A 27 -5.20 -8.79 2.48
CA ILE A 27 -6.25 -9.54 3.20
C ILE A 27 -7.31 -10.02 2.22
N LEU A 28 -7.77 -9.14 1.32
CA LEU A 28 -8.77 -9.48 0.31
C LEU A 28 -8.25 -10.54 -0.67
N LEU A 29 -6.97 -10.47 -1.08
CA LEU A 29 -6.32 -11.46 -1.93
C LEU A 29 -6.35 -12.85 -1.32
N VAL A 30 -5.92 -12.97 -0.06
CA VAL A 30 -5.89 -14.25 0.65
C VAL A 30 -7.30 -14.82 0.75
N TRP A 31 -8.27 -14.00 1.17
CA TRP A 31 -9.67 -14.43 1.29
C TRP A 31 -10.24 -14.86 -0.07
N ALA A 32 -10.07 -14.06 -1.12
CA ALA A 32 -10.61 -14.35 -2.44
C ALA A 32 -9.93 -15.59 -3.07
N ALA A 33 -8.66 -15.86 -2.76
CA ALA A 33 -7.96 -17.07 -3.21
C ALA A 33 -8.61 -18.34 -2.65
N PHE A 34 -8.92 -18.35 -1.34
CA PHE A 34 -9.63 -19.47 -0.72
C PHE A 34 -11.03 -19.65 -1.29
N GLN A 35 -11.77 -18.55 -1.50
CA GLN A 35 -13.13 -18.62 -2.06
C GLN A 35 -13.12 -19.17 -3.49
N TYR A 36 -12.19 -18.72 -4.33
CA TYR A 36 -12.06 -19.23 -5.70
C TYR A 36 -11.65 -20.71 -5.70
N GLY A 37 -10.71 -21.11 -4.82
CA GLY A 37 -10.34 -22.52 -4.64
C GLY A 37 -11.47 -23.41 -4.13
N ALA A 38 -12.45 -22.83 -3.42
CA ALA A 38 -13.67 -23.52 -2.98
C ALA A 38 -14.77 -23.61 -4.05
N GLY A 39 -14.52 -23.11 -5.28
CA GLY A 39 -15.45 -23.18 -6.41
C GLY A 39 -16.39 -21.98 -6.53
N HIS A 40 -16.14 -20.89 -5.81
CA HIS A 40 -16.89 -19.63 -6.02
C HIS A 40 -16.25 -18.81 -7.14
N ASP A 41 -16.62 -19.09 -8.40
CA ASP A 41 -16.00 -18.47 -9.58
C ASP A 41 -16.04 -16.93 -9.58
N VAL A 42 -17.09 -16.34 -9.01
CA VAL A 42 -17.22 -14.86 -8.87
C VAL A 42 -16.08 -14.26 -8.04
N ALA A 43 -15.46 -15.04 -7.14
CA ALA A 43 -14.31 -14.61 -6.35
C ALA A 43 -13.07 -14.30 -7.20
N PHE A 44 -13.01 -14.76 -8.46
CA PHE A 44 -11.98 -14.35 -9.41
C PHE A 44 -11.92 -12.84 -9.61
N PHE A 45 -13.06 -12.15 -9.69
CA PHE A 45 -13.09 -10.70 -9.83
C PHE A 45 -12.60 -9.99 -8.58
N ALA A 46 -12.88 -10.55 -7.40
CA ALA A 46 -12.36 -10.06 -6.14
C ALA A 46 -10.83 -10.26 -6.04
N LEU A 47 -10.33 -11.41 -6.48
CA LEU A 47 -8.89 -11.70 -6.60
C LEU A 47 -8.18 -10.68 -7.50
N PHE A 48 -8.69 -10.50 -8.72
CA PHE A 48 -8.14 -9.57 -9.69
C PHE A 48 -8.20 -8.12 -9.18
N GLY A 49 -9.35 -7.70 -8.65
CA GLY A 49 -9.52 -6.37 -8.08
C GLY A 49 -8.59 -6.11 -6.89
N ALA A 50 -8.42 -7.08 -6.00
CA ALA A 50 -7.49 -7.01 -4.88
C ALA A 50 -6.04 -6.87 -5.35
N LEU A 51 -5.63 -7.61 -6.39
CA LEU A 51 -4.28 -7.50 -6.95
C LEU A 51 -4.03 -6.09 -7.52
N VAL A 52 -4.96 -5.58 -8.33
CA VAL A 52 -4.85 -4.25 -8.94
C VAL A 52 -4.82 -3.16 -7.87
N ALA A 53 -5.70 -3.26 -6.86
CA ALA A 53 -5.72 -2.33 -5.73
C ALA A 53 -4.41 -2.38 -4.92
N GLY A 54 -3.87 -3.58 -4.69
CA GLY A 54 -2.63 -3.79 -3.97
C GLY A 54 -1.43 -3.16 -4.68
N ILE A 55 -1.26 -3.42 -5.98
CA ILE A 55 -0.19 -2.81 -6.80
C ILE A 55 -0.35 -1.29 -6.82
N THR A 56 -1.59 -0.79 -6.95
CA THR A 56 -1.87 0.64 -6.92
C THR A 56 -1.49 1.27 -5.58
N GLY A 57 -1.90 0.65 -4.46
CA GLY A 57 -1.57 1.11 -3.12
C GLY A 57 -0.06 1.15 -2.87
N LEU A 58 0.66 0.12 -3.33
CA LEU A 58 2.13 0.08 -3.30
C LEU A 58 2.75 1.23 -4.11
N GLY A 59 2.27 1.45 -5.34
CA GLY A 59 2.74 2.55 -6.20
C GLY A 59 2.52 3.93 -5.55
N VAL A 60 1.33 4.17 -5.00
CA VAL A 60 1.02 5.41 -4.27
C VAL A 60 1.93 5.58 -3.05
N HIS A 61 2.17 4.51 -2.29
CA HIS A 61 3.07 4.57 -1.14
C HIS A 61 4.49 4.96 -1.54
N VAL A 62 5.06 4.28 -2.55
CA VAL A 62 6.43 4.53 -3.03
C VAL A 62 6.56 5.93 -3.63
N ALA A 63 5.64 6.34 -4.51
CA ALA A 63 5.66 7.66 -5.13
C ALA A 63 5.59 8.79 -4.09
N SER A 64 4.75 8.61 -3.06
CA SER A 64 4.61 9.57 -1.97
C SER A 64 5.87 9.63 -1.09
N ARG A 65 6.49 8.47 -0.84
CA ARG A 65 7.75 8.35 -0.10
C ARG A 65 8.88 9.07 -0.83
N GLU A 66 8.99 8.88 -2.14
CA GLU A 66 9.97 9.58 -2.98
C GLU A 66 9.72 11.09 -3.00
N ALA A 67 8.47 11.52 -3.18
CA ALA A 67 8.12 12.95 -3.18
C ALA A 67 8.51 13.63 -1.87
N ARG A 68 8.33 12.94 -0.72
CA ARG A 68 8.77 13.45 0.59
C ARG A 68 10.29 13.59 0.68
N PHE A 69 11.06 12.63 0.16
CA PHE A 69 12.52 12.72 0.16
C PHE A 69 13.04 13.82 -0.75
N ARG A 70 12.44 14.02 -1.94
CA ARG A 70 12.77 15.14 -2.84
C ARG A 70 12.59 16.50 -2.16
N ARG A 71 11.58 16.65 -1.30
CA ARG A 71 11.33 17.87 -0.51
C ARG A 71 12.28 18.06 0.68
N ARG A 72 12.93 16.99 1.15
CA ARG A 72 13.88 17.01 2.28
C ARG A 72 15.34 17.06 1.85
N ALA A 73 15.64 16.91 0.55
CA ALA A 73 16.98 17.11 0.04
C ALA A 73 17.39 18.58 0.27
N PRO A 74 18.46 18.86 1.04
CA PRO A 74 18.97 20.21 1.18
C PRO A 74 19.35 20.75 -0.20
N SER A 75 19.06 22.02 -0.47
CA SER A 75 19.71 22.76 -1.55
C SER A 75 21.19 22.88 -1.20
N HIS A 76 21.97 21.85 -1.55
CA HIS A 76 23.41 21.99 -1.62
C HIS A 76 23.68 22.98 -2.75
N GLU A 77 24.33 24.10 -2.42
CA GLU A 77 24.73 25.21 -3.30
C GLU A 77 23.67 26.30 -3.53
N ARG A 78 23.82 27.41 -2.80
CA ARG A 78 24.23 28.72 -3.35
C ARG A 78 24.86 29.56 -2.26
#